data_AF-X1VU58-F1
#
_entry.id   AF-X1VU58-F1
#
_cell.length_a   1.000
_cell.length_b   1.000
_cell.length_c   1.000
_cell.angle_alpha   90.00
_cell.angle_beta   90.00
_cell.angle_gamma   90.00
#
_symmetry.space_group_name_H-M   'P 1'
#
loop_
_entity.id
_entity.type
_entity.pdbx_description
1 polymer ?
#
loop_
_entity_poly.entity_id
_entity_poly.type
_entity_poly.pdbx_seq_one_letter_code
_entity_poly.pdbx_strand_id
1 'polypeptide(L)' 'NIDINMATNKKIVVTNTPTANVDAVADLTFGLILSLARRVPEADRKTKGAKWGKIIGKSVWEKTIGIIGL' A
#
# COMPACT_ATOMS: atom_id res chain seq x y z
N ASN A 1 14.32 -14.14 5.19
CA ASN A 1 14.48 -14.33 6.66
C ASN A 1 14.65 -15.80 7.05
N ILE A 2 14.27 -16.75 6.19
CA ILE A 2 14.53 -18.19 6.37
C ILE A 2 15.57 -18.65 5.35
N ASP A 3 16.54 -19.46 5.78
CA ASP A 3 17.49 -20.14 4.88
C ASP A 3 16.86 -21.43 4.33
N ILE A 4 16.37 -21.36 3.10
CA ILE A 4 15.67 -22.46 2.42
C ILE A 4 16.63 -23.60 2.08
N ASN A 5 17.89 -23.30 1.74
CA ASN A 5 18.86 -24.30 1.31
C ASN A 5 19.27 -25.19 2.49
N MET A 6 19.55 -24.56 3.64
CA MET A 6 19.90 -25.30 4.86
C MET A 6 18.72 -26.15 5.36
N ALA A 7 17.50 -25.61 5.37
CA ALA A 7 16.30 -26.35 5.77
C ALA A 7 16.06 -27.56 4.87
N THR A 8 16.20 -27.40 3.55
CA THR A 8 16.04 -28.49 2.57
C THR A 8 17.07 -29.59 2.78
N ASN A 9 18.34 -29.24 2.99
CA ASN A 9 19.42 -30.21 3.27
C ASN A 9 19.17 -31.02 4.55
N LYS A 10 18.55 -30.39 5.55
CA LYS A 10 18.15 -31.05 6.80
C LYS A 10 16.78 -31.73 6.73
N LYS A 11 16.14 -31.76 5.55
CA LYS A 11 14.81 -32.34 5.33
C LYS A 11 13.72 -31.70 6.20
N ILE A 12 13.85 -30.41 6.49
CA ILE A 12 12.86 -29.62 7.21
C ILE A 12 11.97 -28.92 6.17
N VAL A 13 10.69 -29.24 6.16
CA VAL A 13 9.71 -28.63 5.24
C VAL A 13 9.44 -27.20 5.67
N VAL A 14 9.54 -26.27 4.72
CA VAL A 14 9.19 -24.86 4.89
C VAL A 14 7.92 -24.59 4.09
N THR A 15 6.97 -23.91 4.71
CA THR A 15 5.71 -23.50 4.08
C THR A 15 5.49 -22.00 4.27
N ASN A 16 4.65 -21.43 3.41
CA ASN A 16 4.16 -20.06 3.53
C ASN A 16 2.66 -20.03 3.23
N THR A 17 2.09 -18.83 3.30
CA THR A 17 0.69 -18.61 2.94
C THR A 17 0.65 -17.78 1.66
N PRO A 18 0.81 -18.41 0.48
CA PRO A 18 0.69 -17.69 -0.78
C PRO A 18 -0.72 -17.09 -0.89
N THR A 19 -0.83 -15.99 -1.62
CA THR A 19 -2.07 -15.23 -1.88
C THR A 19 -2.84 -14.67 -0.68
N ALA A 20 -2.38 -14.92 0.54
CA ALA A 20 -3.08 -14.58 1.78
C ALA A 20 -3.43 -13.09 1.95
N ASN A 21 -2.70 -12.20 1.27
CA ASN A 21 -2.84 -10.75 1.40
C ASN A 21 -3.19 -10.04 0.08
N VAL A 22 -3.62 -10.76 -0.97
CA VAL A 22 -3.88 -10.16 -2.29
C VAL A 22 -4.90 -9.02 -2.19
N ASP A 23 -6.04 -9.26 -1.55
CA ASP A 23 -7.10 -8.26 -1.43
C ASP A 23 -6.66 -7.08 -0.54
N ALA A 24 -6.03 -7.38 0.60
CA ALA A 24 -5.55 -6.36 1.53
C ALA A 24 -4.49 -5.43 0.89
N VAL A 25 -3.61 -5.97 0.04
CA VAL A 25 -2.62 -5.18 -0.71
C VAL A 25 -3.30 -4.32 -1.77
N ALA A 26 -4.30 -4.85 -2.47
CA ALA A 26 -5.08 -4.08 -3.45
C ALA A 26 -5.80 -2.90 -2.79
N ASP A 27 -6.52 -3.13 -1.68
CA ASP A 27 -7.23 -2.10 -0.92
C ASP A 27 -6.27 -1.01 -0.42
N LEU A 28 -5.14 -1.41 0.15
CA LEU A 28 -4.13 -0.47 0.62
C LEU A 28 -3.56 0.36 -0.54
N THR A 29 -3.34 -0.25 -1.70
CA THR A 29 -2.81 0.44 -2.89
C THR A 29 -3.78 1.54 -3.35
N PHE A 30 -5.08 1.26 -3.45
CA PHE A 30 -6.09 2.27 -3.77
C PHE A 30 -6.17 3.35 -2.70
N GLY A 31 -6.11 2.96 -1.42
CA GLY A 31 -6.06 3.90 -0.29
C GLY A 31 -4.88 4.86 -0.39
N LEU A 32 -3.68 4.36 -0.73
CA LEU A 32 -2.47 5.18 -0.91
C LEU A 32 -2.57 6.11 -2.12
N ILE A 33 -3.12 5.64 -3.25
CA ILE A 33 -3.35 6.47 -4.44
C ILE A 33 -4.24 7.67 -4.09
N LEU A 34 -5.37 7.42 -3.42
CA LEU A 34 -6.30 8.47 -3.01
C LEU A 34 -5.71 9.39 -1.94
N SER A 35 -5.03 8.81 -0.95
CA SER A 35 -4.35 9.55 0.12
C SER A 35 -3.34 10.55 -0.43
N LEU A 36 -2.55 10.13 -1.42
CA LEU A 36 -1.58 10.97 -2.11
C LEU A 36 -2.27 12.03 -2.98
N ALA A 37 -3.23 11.64 -3.82
CA ALA A 37 -3.95 12.56 -4.70
C ALA A 37 -4.66 13.68 -3.93
N ARG A 38 -5.20 13.36 -2.74
CA ARG A 38 -5.95 14.29 -1.90
C ARG A 38 -5.13 14.90 -0.76
N ARG A 39 -3.85 14.55 -0.65
CA ARG A 39 -2.92 15.03 0.39
C ARG A 39 -3.48 14.82 1.81
N VAL A 40 -4.15 13.69 2.03
CA VAL A 40 -4.85 13.38 3.30
C VAL A 40 -3.91 13.47 4.52
N PRO A 41 -2.68 12.92 4.51
CA PRO A 41 -1.81 12.98 5.68
C PRO A 41 -1.38 14.41 6.05
N GLU A 42 -1.25 15.30 5.06
CA GLU A 42 -0.98 16.71 5.32
C GLU A 42 -2.21 17.42 5.91
N ALA A 43 -3.39 17.15 5.35
CA ALA A 43 -4.66 17.70 5.84
C ALA A 43 -4.93 17.27 7.29
N ASP A 44 -4.68 16.01 7.61
CA ASP A 44 -4.79 15.46 8.96
C ASP A 44 -3.87 16.20 9.94
N ARG A 45 -2.57 16.31 9.62
CA ARG A 45 -1.60 17.02 10.47
C ARG A 45 -1.97 18.48 10.68
N LYS A 46 -2.38 19.20 9.63
CA LYS A 46 -2.77 20.61 9.71
C LYS A 46 -4.03 20.80 10.57
N THR A 47 -5.04 19.96 10.34
CA THR A 47 -6.29 19.99 11.11
C THR A 47 -6.04 19.73 12.59
N LYS A 48 -5.26 18.69 12.94
CA LYS A 48 -4.85 18.40 14.32
C LYS A 48 -4.04 19.53 14.95
N GLY A 49 -3.28 20.27 14.14
CA GLY A 49 -2.54 21.46 14.54
C GLY A 49 -3.36 22.76 14.56
N ALA A 50 -4.70 22.69 14.52
CA ALA A 50 -5.61 23.84 14.49
C ALA A 50 -5.40 24.82 13.31
N LYS A 51 -4.76 24.35 12.23
CA LYS A 51 -4.52 25.12 11.01
C LYS A 51 -5.53 24.72 9.94
N TRP A 52 -6.65 25.42 9.88
CA TRP A 52 -7.66 25.19 8.85
C TRP A 52 -7.37 26.05 7.61
N GLY A 53 -7.05 25.40 6.50
CA GLY A 53 -6.73 26.08 5.26
C GLY A 53 -7.00 25.22 4.03
N LYS A 54 -7.20 25.87 2.89
CA LYS A 54 -7.47 25.18 1.63
C LYS A 54 -6.26 24.33 1.21
N ILE A 55 -6.48 23.04 0.98
CA ILE A 55 -5.49 22.12 0.42
C ILE A 55 -5.96 21.72 -0.98
N ILE A 56 -5.15 22.02 -1.98
CA ILE A 56 -5.43 21.66 -3.36
C ILE A 56 -4.72 20.32 -3.65
N GLY A 57 -5.52 19.32 -3.98
CA GLY A 57 -5.07 18.02 -4.47
C GLY A 57 -5.27 17.87 -5.98
N LYS A 58 -5.17 16.64 -6.48
CA LYS A 58 -5.45 16.27 -7.86
C LYS A 58 -6.66 15.34 -7.93
N SER A 59 -7.47 15.49 -8.98
CA SER A 59 -8.51 14.52 -9.29
C SER A 59 -7.91 13.31 -9.99
N VAL A 60 -8.37 12.12 -9.60
CA VAL A 60 -8.04 10.83 -10.27
C VAL A 60 -9.12 10.42 -11.28
N TRP A 61 -10.24 11.14 -11.34
CA TRP A 61 -11.29 10.92 -12.33
C TRP A 61 -10.74 11.10 -13.75
N GLU A 62 -11.14 10.20 -14.66
CA GLU A 62 -10.70 10.17 -16.06
C GLU A 62 -9.18 10.12 -16.27
N LYS A 63 -8.44 9.63 -15.27
CA LYS A 63 -6.99 9.36 -15.42
C LYS A 63 -6.77 7.89 -15.78
N THR A 64 -5.71 7.64 -16.54
CA THR A 64 -5.24 6.29 -16.83
C THR A 64 -4.38 5.79 -15.67
N ILE A 65 -4.72 4.63 -15.12
CA ILE A 65 -3.87 3.90 -14.17
C ILE A 65 -3.02 2.87 -14.94
N GLY A 66 -1.72 2.88 -14.72
CA GLY A 66 -0.80 1.87 -15.23
C GLY A 66 -0.54 0.80 -14.18
N ILE A 67 -0.84 -0.46 -14.50
CA ILE A 67 -0.55 -1.61 -13.64
C ILE A 67 0.66 -2.34 -14.23
N ILE A 68 1.69 -2.58 -13.42
CA ILE A 68 2.93 -3.26 -13.83
C ILE A 68 3.06 -4.55 -13.03
N GLY A 69 2.97 -5.69 -13.72
CA GLY A 69 2.83 -7.02 -13.14
C GLY A 69 1.36 -7.39 -12.95
N LEU A 70 0.92 -8.49 -13.57
CA LEU A 70 -0.45 -9.02 -13.52
C LEU A 70 -0.44 -10.50 -13.12
#